data_AF-A0A8S2HZP3-F1
#
_entry.id   AF-A0A8S2HZP3-F1
#
_cell.length_a   1.000
_cell.length_b   1.000
_cell.length_c   1.000
_cell.angle_alpha   90.00
_cell.angle_beta   90.00
_cell.angle_gamma   90.00
#
_symmetry.space_group_name_H-M   'P 1'
#
loop_
_entity.id
_entity.type
_entity.pdbx_description
1 polymer ?
#
loop_
_entity_poly.entity_id
_entity_poly.type
_entity_poly.pdbx_seq_one_letter_code
_entity_poly.pdbx_strand_id
1 'polypeptide(L)'
;MADTSTKNVLVRSKSERMDNRSRRNSIEFLTMSQTLQLKLDERRASQLSLIKRKIVSAENQLKKQKSEEVEEVSSIKRRLSDVDSVIDLHPDVDNPTPHTDVHHIPLRDLIQRFNTNIQNGLTTAQVNEKREEYGRNILTPPSSPGYIWMFTRQILIGYVSN
;
A
#
# COMPACT_ATOMS: atom_id res chain seq x y z
N MET A 1 56.55 38.14 80.22
CA MET A 1 55.14 37.86 79.82
C MET A 1 54.95 38.10 78.31
N ALA A 2 55.65 37.38 77.42
CA ALA A 2 55.64 37.69 75.97
C ALA A 2 55.37 36.48 75.01
N ASP A 3 55.13 35.26 75.50
CA ASP A 3 55.11 34.06 74.64
C ASP A 3 53.73 33.59 74.15
N THR A 4 52.64 34.24 74.55
CA THR A 4 51.28 33.82 74.16
C THR A 4 50.84 34.39 72.80
N SER A 5 51.39 35.52 72.38
CA SER A 5 51.02 36.19 71.11
C SER A 5 51.57 35.46 69.87
N THR A 6 52.83 35.03 69.91
CA THR A 6 53.50 34.33 68.81
C THR A 6 52.92 32.93 68.55
N LYS A 7 52.49 32.21 69.59
CA LYS A 7 51.82 30.92 69.45
C LYS A 7 50.45 31.03 68.78
N ASN A 8 49.67 32.06 69.11
CA ASN A 8 48.35 32.29 68.49
C ASN A 8 48.46 32.64 67.00
N VAL A 9 49.46 33.42 66.59
CA VAL A 9 49.71 33.74 65.17
C VAL A 9 50.09 32.47 64.38
N LEU A 10 50.91 31.59 64.97
CA LEU A 10 51.34 30.35 64.32
C LEU A 10 50.18 29.36 64.12
N VAL A 11 49.31 29.20 65.13
CA VAL A 11 48.12 28.32 65.03
C VAL A 11 47.14 28.83 63.98
N ARG A 12 46.90 30.15 63.94
CA ARG A 12 46.02 30.77 62.95
C ARG A 12 46.55 30.60 61.52
N SER A 13 47.86 30.77 61.33
CA SER A 13 48.52 30.53 60.03
C SER A 13 48.46 29.07 59.57
N LYS A 14 48.50 28.09 60.50
CA LYS A 14 48.34 26.67 60.18
C LYS A 14 46.89 26.33 59.80
N SER A 15 45.91 26.90 60.49
CA SER A 15 44.48 26.73 60.16
C SER A 15 44.16 27.26 58.77
N GLU A 16 44.59 28.49 58.45
CA GLU A 16 44.37 29.08 57.12
C GLU A 16 45.05 28.29 55.99
N ARG A 17 46.23 27.71 56.26
CA ARG A 17 46.91 26.82 55.31
C ARG A 17 46.14 25.52 55.09
N MET A 18 45.53 24.96 56.13
CA MET A 18 44.69 23.76 56.04
C MET A 18 43.42 24.04 55.23
N ASP A 19 42.74 25.16 55.49
CA ASP A 19 41.53 25.56 54.77
C ASP A 19 41.80 25.84 53.30
N ASN A 20 42.93 26.50 52.98
CA ASN A 20 43.35 26.73 51.61
C ASN A 20 43.71 25.45 50.87
N ARG A 21 44.28 24.44 51.56
CA ARG A 21 44.55 23.13 50.95
C ARG A 21 43.25 22.37 50.66
N SER A 22 42.29 22.41 51.58
CA SER A 22 40.97 21.80 51.38
C SER A 22 40.22 22.42 50.20
N ARG A 23 40.24 23.76 50.07
CA ARG A 23 39.65 24.49 48.94
C ARG A 23 40.33 24.17 47.61
N ARG A 24 41.66 24.00 47.57
CA ARG A 24 42.36 23.60 46.35
C ARG A 24 41.95 22.21 45.90
N ASN A 25 41.92 21.25 46.83
CA ASN A 25 41.50 19.88 46.53
C ASN A 25 40.05 19.82 46.02
N SER A 26 39.14 20.64 46.56
CA SER A 26 37.75 20.67 46.09
C SER A 26 37.61 21.27 44.69
N ILE A 27 38.38 22.32 44.38
CA ILE A 27 38.44 22.91 43.03
C ILE A 27 39.00 21.90 42.03
N GLU A 28 40.10 21.21 42.38
CA GLU A 28 40.69 20.17 41.53
C GLU A 28 39.68 19.04 41.25
N PHE A 29 38.96 18.58 42.27
CA PHE A 29 37.91 17.59 42.09
C PHE A 29 36.78 18.07 41.16
N LEU A 30 36.34 19.32 41.33
CA LEU A 30 35.30 19.92 40.47
C LEU A 30 35.76 20.01 39.01
N THR A 31 36.99 20.47 38.79
CA THR A 31 37.57 20.57 37.43
C THR A 31 37.74 19.20 36.79
N MET A 32 38.14 18.18 37.56
CA MET A 32 38.24 16.82 37.05
C MET A 32 36.87 16.23 36.70
N SER A 33 35.85 16.49 37.50
CA SER A 33 34.46 16.10 37.19
C SER A 33 33.95 16.77 35.90
N GLN A 34 34.19 18.07 35.74
CA GLN A 34 33.79 18.81 34.53
C GLN A 34 34.50 18.28 33.27
N THR A 35 35.81 18.02 33.34
CA THR A 35 36.55 17.47 32.19
C THR A 35 36.12 16.05 31.83
N LEU A 36 35.73 15.23 32.81
CA LEU A 36 35.17 13.91 32.55
C LEU A 36 33.80 14.00 31.86
N GLN A 37 32.94 14.93 32.27
CA GLN A 37 31.67 15.16 31.58
C GLN A 37 31.88 15.59 30.13
N LEU A 38 32.77 16.54 29.88
CA LEU A 38 33.09 16.98 28.52
C LEU A 38 33.59 15.82 27.63
N LYS A 39 34.51 14.99 28.13
CA LYS A 39 34.98 13.79 27.41
C LYS A 39 33.85 12.79 27.12
N LEU A 40 32.89 12.67 28.04
CA LEU A 40 31.76 11.78 27.87
C LEU A 40 30.80 12.29 26.79
N ASP A 41 30.57 13.61 26.76
CA ASP A 41 29.73 14.26 25.76
C ASP A 41 30.38 14.27 24.36
N GLU A 42 31.69 14.47 24.26
CA GLU A 42 32.44 14.32 23.00
C GLU A 42 32.32 12.90 22.43
N ARG A 43 32.42 11.88 23.30
CA ARG A 43 32.22 10.48 22.89
C ARG A 43 30.79 10.24 22.42
N ARG A 44 29.78 10.76 23.12
CA ARG A 44 28.37 10.66 22.72
C ARG A 44 28.12 11.34 21.38
N ALA A 45 28.63 12.55 21.18
CA ALA A 45 28.53 13.29 19.92
C ALA A 45 29.20 12.52 18.77
N SER A 46 30.38 11.94 19.01
CA SER A 46 31.10 11.11 18.03
C SER A 46 30.29 9.87 17.64
N GLN A 47 29.71 9.16 18.61
CA GLN A 47 28.85 7.99 18.36
C GLN A 47 27.58 8.38 17.60
N LEU A 48 26.92 9.47 17.98
CA LEU A 48 25.74 9.97 17.27
C LEU A 48 26.06 10.35 15.81
N SER A 49 27.23 10.93 15.56
CA SER A 49 27.67 11.23 14.19
C SER A 49 27.87 9.98 13.34
N LEU A 50 28.34 8.88 13.95
CA LEU A 50 28.54 7.60 13.28
C LEU A 50 27.19 6.94 12.97
N ILE A 51 26.27 6.94 13.93
CA ILE A 51 24.92 6.41 13.76
C ILE A 51 24.18 7.17 12.67
N LYS A 52 24.22 8.51 12.67
CA LYS A 52 23.60 9.33 11.62
C LYS A 52 24.13 8.97 10.24
N ARG A 53 25.45 8.80 10.08
CA ARG A 53 26.05 8.37 8.79
C ARG A 53 25.55 6.99 8.36
N LYS A 54 25.44 6.03 9.29
CA LYS A 54 24.91 4.70 8.99
C LYS A 54 23.44 4.74 8.55
N ILE A 55 22.61 5.54 9.22
CA ILE A 55 21.19 5.71 8.86
C ILE A 55 21.08 6.27 7.44
N VAL A 56 21.78 7.36 7.12
CA VAL A 56 21.75 7.97 5.78
C VAL A 56 22.22 6.98 4.70
N SER A 57 23.26 6.19 4.98
CA SER A 57 23.72 5.15 4.05
C SER A 57 22.66 4.07 3.83
N ALA A 58 21.98 3.61 4.88
CA ALA A 58 20.93 2.60 4.79
C ALA A 58 19.71 3.12 4.01
N GLU A 59 19.29 4.37 4.24
CA GLU A 59 18.20 5.00 3.50
C GLU A 59 18.49 5.11 2.00
N ASN A 60 19.74 5.45 1.64
CA ASN A 60 20.15 5.51 0.24
C ASN A 60 20.15 4.13 -0.43
N GLN A 61 20.59 3.08 0.28
CA GLN A 61 20.51 1.71 -0.22
C GLN A 61 19.07 1.27 -0.45
N LEU A 62 18.17 1.57 0.48
CA LEU A 62 16.74 1.24 0.36
C LEU A 62 16.08 1.97 -0.83
N LYS A 63 16.41 3.25 -1.03
CA LYS A 63 15.93 4.01 -2.20
C LYS A 63 16.40 3.38 -3.52
N LYS A 64 17.65 2.91 -3.58
CA LYS A 64 18.21 2.25 -4.77
C LYS A 64 17.50 0.94 -5.07
N GLN A 65 17.29 0.09 -4.06
CA GLN A 65 16.54 -1.17 -4.21
C GLN A 65 15.12 -0.93 -4.70
N LYS A 66 14.43 0.06 -4.11
CA LYS A 66 13.07 0.41 -4.54
C LYS A 66 13.00 0.91 -5.97
N SER A 67 13.99 1.67 -6.45
CA SER A 67 14.02 2.09 -7.86
C SER A 67 14.26 0.92 -8.82
N GLU A 68 15.11 -0.04 -8.45
CA GLU A 68 15.39 -1.24 -9.25
C GLU A 68 14.14 -2.13 -9.36
N GLU A 69 13.42 -2.36 -8.26
CA GLU A 69 12.16 -3.12 -8.27
C GLU A 69 11.08 -2.44 -9.15
N VAL A 70 10.97 -1.11 -9.08
CA VAL A 70 10.00 -0.37 -9.92
C VAL A 70 10.35 -0.51 -11.41
N GLU A 71 11.63 -0.48 -11.76
CA GLU A 71 12.09 -0.66 -13.13
C GLU A 71 11.84 -2.09 -13.64
N GLU A 72 12.06 -3.10 -12.80
CA GLU A 72 11.78 -4.50 -13.12
C GLU A 72 10.27 -4.75 -13.33
N VAL A 73 9.42 -4.26 -12.43
CA VAL A 73 7.96 -4.35 -12.55
C VAL A 73 7.47 -3.62 -13.81
N SER A 74 8.06 -2.46 -14.14
CA SER A 74 7.73 -1.74 -15.37
C SER A 74 8.10 -2.52 -16.63
N SER A 75 9.23 -3.23 -16.60
CA SER A 75 9.71 -4.07 -17.70
C SER A 75 8.82 -5.29 -17.90
N ILE A 76 8.41 -5.95 -16.80
CA ILE A 76 7.46 -7.07 -16.83
C ILE A 76 6.11 -6.62 -17.39
N LYS A 77 5.62 -5.43 -17.00
CA LYS A 77 4.35 -4.89 -17.48
C LYS A 77 4.35 -4.65 -19.00
N ARG A 78 5.46 -4.13 -19.55
CA ARG A 78 5.63 -3.96 -21.02
C ARG A 78 5.64 -5.31 -21.75
N ARG A 79 6.32 -6.31 -21.20
CA ARG A 79 6.33 -7.66 -21.79
C ARG A 79 4.95 -8.32 -21.77
N LEU A 80 4.12 -8.07 -20.75
CA LEU A 80 2.75 -8.55 -20.72
C LEU A 80 1.85 -7.88 -21.76
N SER A 81 2.00 -6.57 -21.99
CA SER A 81 1.20 -5.89 -23.02
C SER A 81 1.50 -6.40 -24.43
N ASP A 82 2.73 -6.83 -24.69
CA ASP A 82 3.09 -7.42 -25.98
C ASP A 82 2.46 -8.81 -26.17
N VAL A 83 2.27 -9.59 -25.09
CA VAL A 83 1.62 -10.91 -25.16
C VAL A 83 0.11 -10.80 -25.42
N ASP A 84 -0.57 -9.79 -24.87
CA ASP A 84 -2.00 -9.55 -25.15
C ASP A 84 -2.26 -9.22 -26.63
N SER A 85 -1.24 -8.75 -27.37
CA SER A 85 -1.34 -8.49 -28.82
C SER A 85 -1.08 -9.71 -29.72
N VAL A 86 -0.57 -10.82 -29.17
CA VAL A 86 -0.28 -12.06 -29.93
C VAL A 86 -1.44 -13.04 -29.88
N ILE A 87 -2.39 -12.86 -28.97
CA ILE A 87 -3.63 -13.64 -28.94
C ILE A 87 -4.64 -12.99 -29.90
N ASP A 88 -4.34 -13.05 -31.19
CA ASP A 88 -5.35 -12.95 -32.23
C ASP A 88 -6.17 -14.26 -32.24
N LEU A 89 -7.09 -14.39 -31.29
CA LEU A 89 -8.16 -15.38 -31.39
C LEU A 89 -9.39 -14.73 -32.03
N HIS A 90 -9.39 -14.83 -33.36
CA HIS A 90 -10.50 -14.71 -34.31
C HIS A 90 -11.10 -13.30 -34.58
N PRO A 91 -11.07 -12.82 -35.84
CA PRO A 91 -11.72 -11.57 -36.28
C PRO A 91 -13.26 -11.66 -36.39
N ASP A 92 -13.89 -12.66 -35.80
CA ASP A 92 -15.33 -12.92 -35.95
C ASP A 92 -16.18 -12.30 -34.82
N VAL A 93 -15.60 -11.45 -33.96
CA VAL A 93 -16.27 -10.89 -32.78
C VAL A 93 -17.33 -9.83 -33.13
N ASP A 94 -17.26 -9.22 -34.32
CA ASP A 94 -18.20 -8.16 -34.74
C ASP A 94 -19.37 -8.66 -35.61
N ASN A 95 -19.42 -9.96 -35.92
CA ASN A 95 -20.55 -10.54 -36.65
C ASN A 95 -21.11 -11.74 -35.87
N PRO A 96 -22.02 -11.52 -34.91
CA PRO A 96 -22.60 -12.61 -34.14
C PRO A 96 -23.46 -13.47 -35.06
N THR A 97 -22.88 -14.52 -35.63
CA THR A 97 -23.68 -15.63 -36.11
C THR A 97 -24.48 -16.17 -34.92
N PRO A 98 -25.79 -16.44 -35.05
CA PRO A 98 -26.69 -16.74 -33.93
C PRO A 98 -26.39 -18.04 -33.14
N HIS A 99 -25.23 -18.66 -33.36
CA HIS A 99 -24.81 -19.93 -32.79
C HIS A 99 -23.36 -19.93 -32.25
N THR A 100 -22.73 -18.76 -32.09
CA THR A 100 -21.35 -18.69 -31.59
C THR A 100 -21.33 -18.86 -30.07
N ASP A 101 -20.96 -20.05 -29.63
CA ASP A 101 -20.78 -20.36 -28.21
C ASP A 101 -19.43 -19.79 -27.69
N VAL A 102 -19.40 -19.36 -26.44
CA VAL A 102 -18.30 -18.58 -25.83
C VAL A 102 -17.46 -19.41 -24.85
N HIS A 103 -17.60 -20.73 -24.85
CA HIS A 103 -16.93 -21.64 -23.91
C HIS A 103 -15.42 -21.79 -24.12
N HIS A 104 -14.87 -21.31 -25.24
CA HIS A 104 -13.42 -21.33 -25.52
C HIS A 104 -12.67 -20.10 -24.98
N ILE A 105 -13.38 -19.10 -24.44
CA ILE A 105 -12.78 -17.86 -23.94
C ILE A 105 -12.07 -18.14 -22.60
N PRO A 106 -10.86 -17.58 -22.35
CA PRO A 106 -10.19 -17.73 -21.06
C PRO A 106 -11.03 -17.12 -19.92
N LEU A 107 -10.94 -17.74 -18.74
CA LEU A 107 -11.81 -17.43 -17.60
C LEU A 107 -11.74 -15.96 -17.17
N ARG A 108 -10.56 -15.33 -17.28
CA ARG A 108 -10.36 -13.91 -16.96
C ARG A 108 -11.22 -12.99 -17.82
N ASP A 109 -11.27 -13.25 -19.12
CA ASP A 109 -11.99 -12.42 -20.09
C ASP A 109 -13.50 -12.67 -19.96
N LEU A 110 -13.89 -13.90 -19.62
CA LEU A 110 -15.28 -14.24 -19.32
C LEU A 110 -15.80 -13.46 -18.09
N ILE A 111 -15.00 -13.40 -17.03
CA ILE A 111 -15.31 -12.64 -15.80
C ILE A 111 -15.44 -11.15 -16.09
N GLN A 112 -14.53 -10.61 -16.88
CA GLN A 112 -14.56 -9.20 -17.27
C GLN A 112 -15.79 -8.89 -18.14
N ARG A 113 -16.09 -9.75 -19.12
CA ARG A 113 -17.23 -9.58 -20.02
C ARG A 113 -18.57 -9.61 -19.30
N PHE A 114 -18.76 -10.55 -18.37
CA PHE A 114 -20.02 -10.71 -17.65
C PHE A 114 -20.09 -9.97 -16.31
N ASN A 115 -18.99 -9.35 -15.90
CA ASN A 115 -18.81 -8.63 -14.63
C ASN A 115 -19.25 -9.47 -13.42
N THR A 116 -18.74 -10.71 -13.34
CA THR A 116 -19.10 -11.70 -12.32
C THR A 116 -17.90 -12.11 -11.46
N ASN A 117 -18.13 -12.51 -10.21
CA ASN A 117 -17.07 -13.06 -9.36
C ASN A 117 -17.14 -14.60 -9.36
N ILE A 118 -15.99 -15.28 -9.53
CA ILE A 118 -15.93 -16.75 -9.50
C ILE A 118 -16.35 -17.31 -8.14
N GLN A 119 -15.86 -16.71 -7.05
CA GLN A 119 -16.00 -17.26 -5.70
C GLN A 119 -17.36 -16.92 -5.11
N ASN A 120 -17.82 -15.68 -5.34
CA ASN A 120 -19.00 -15.12 -4.68
C ASN A 120 -20.19 -14.95 -5.62
N GLY A 121 -20.02 -15.15 -6.92
CA GLY A 121 -21.07 -14.95 -7.92
C GLY A 121 -21.44 -13.47 -8.15
N LEU A 122 -22.69 -13.24 -8.52
CA LEU A 122 -23.29 -11.92 -8.68
C LEU A 122 -23.89 -11.45 -7.35
N THR A 123 -23.85 -10.14 -7.11
CA THR A 123 -24.56 -9.55 -5.97
C THR A 123 -26.07 -9.53 -6.21
N THR A 124 -26.86 -9.49 -5.14
CA THR A 124 -28.34 -9.44 -5.23
C THR A 124 -28.83 -8.22 -6.01
N ALA A 125 -28.15 -7.07 -5.88
CA ALA A 125 -28.46 -5.87 -6.64
C ALA A 125 -28.25 -6.08 -8.15
N GLN A 126 -27.11 -6.65 -8.55
CA GLN A 126 -26.82 -6.96 -9.95
C GLN A 126 -27.78 -8.01 -10.53
N VAL A 127 -28.22 -8.98 -9.72
CA VAL A 127 -29.21 -9.97 -10.14
C VAL A 127 -30.54 -9.30 -10.44
N ASN A 128 -30.98 -8.35 -9.62
CA ASN A 128 -32.23 -7.63 -9.85
C ASN A 128 -32.16 -6.75 -11.11
N GLU A 129 -31.06 -6.01 -11.29
CA GLU A 129 -30.81 -5.21 -12.49
C GLU A 129 -30.83 -6.06 -13.77
N LYS A 130 -30.09 -7.17 -13.79
CA LYS A 130 -30.09 -8.09 -14.94
C LYS A 130 -31.44 -8.76 -15.16
N ARG A 131 -32.22 -9.00 -14.11
CA ARG A 131 -33.56 -9.58 -14.23
C ARG A 131 -34.56 -8.59 -14.83
N GLU A 132 -34.38 -7.29 -14.59
CA GLU A 132 -35.15 -6.24 -15.24
C GLU A 132 -34.75 -6.09 -16.71
N GLU A 133 -33.46 -6.20 -17.02
CA GLU A 133 -32.93 -6.10 -18.39
C GLU A 133 -33.31 -7.30 -19.28
N TYR A 134 -33.06 -8.53 -18.81
CA TYR A 134 -33.22 -9.75 -19.61
C TYR A 134 -34.54 -10.49 -19.35
N GLY A 135 -35.29 -10.10 -18.32
CA GLY A 135 -36.54 -10.75 -17.95
C GLY A 135 -36.34 -12.10 -17.25
N ARG A 136 -37.40 -12.92 -17.25
CA ARG A 136 -37.35 -14.25 -16.62
C ARG A 136 -36.65 -15.23 -17.56
N ASN A 137 -35.76 -16.05 -17.00
CA ASN A 137 -35.15 -17.17 -17.71
C ASN A 137 -36.16 -18.32 -17.91
N ILE A 138 -37.19 -18.05 -18.73
CA ILE A 138 -38.22 -19.01 -19.12
C ILE A 138 -38.50 -18.82 -20.61
N LEU A 139 -38.76 -19.92 -21.30
CA LEU A 139 -39.23 -19.85 -22.68
C LEU A 139 -40.63 -19.27 -22.69
N THR A 140 -40.81 -18.19 -23.45
CA THR A 140 -42.14 -17.63 -23.66
C THR A 140 -42.91 -18.55 -24.61
N PRO A 141 -44.12 -18.98 -24.24
CA PRO A 141 -44.93 -19.77 -25.15
C PRO A 141 -45.24 -18.93 -26.40
N PRO A 142 -45.38 -19.57 -27.58
CA PRO A 142 -45.73 -18.85 -28.79
C PRO A 142 -47.08 -18.16 -28.63
N SER A 143 -47.23 -16.97 -29.20
CA SER A 143 -48.51 -16.27 -29.23
C SER A 143 -49.47 -17.05 -30.14
N SER A 144 -50.53 -17.61 -29.55
CA SER A 144 -51.64 -18.19 -30.32
C SER A 144 -52.71 -17.13 -30.56
N PRO A 145 -53.17 -16.94 -31.82
CA PRO A 145 -54.27 -16.04 -32.07
C PRO A 145 -55.56 -16.61 -31.47
N GLY A 146 -56.43 -15.73 -30.99
CA GLY A 146 -57.73 -16.13 -30.47
C GLY A 146 -58.59 -16.80 -31.55
N TYR A 147 -59.43 -17.74 -31.14
CA TYR A 147 -60.32 -18.49 -32.03
C TYR A 147 -61.20 -17.57 -32.91
N ILE A 148 -61.66 -16.45 -32.36
CA ILE A 148 -62.48 -15.46 -33.09
C ILE A 148 -61.69 -14.86 -34.26
N TRP A 149 -60.40 -14.53 -34.07
CA TRP A 149 -59.55 -13.99 -35.13
C TRP A 149 -59.25 -15.03 -36.21
N MET A 150 -59.01 -16.29 -35.82
CA MET A 150 -58.86 -17.41 -36.75
C MET A 150 -60.13 -17.59 -37.60
N PHE A 151 -61.31 -17.53 -36.97
CA PHE A 151 -62.60 -17.67 -37.62
C PHE A 151 -62.92 -16.53 -38.59
N THR A 152 -62.75 -15.27 -38.17
CA THR A 152 -62.98 -14.10 -39.05
C THR A 152 -62.00 -14.05 -40.21
N ARG A 153 -60.73 -14.41 -39.97
CA ARG A 153 -59.72 -14.55 -41.02
C ARG A 153 -60.14 -15.57 -42.07
N GLN A 154 -60.65 -16.73 -41.65
CA GLN A 154 -61.08 -17.78 -42.59
C GLN A 154 -62.28 -17.35 -43.44
N ILE A 155 -63.25 -16.64 -42.86
CA ILE A 155 -64.43 -16.13 -43.58
C ILE A 155 -64.04 -15.04 -44.58
N LEU A 156 -63.23 -14.06 -44.15
CA LEU A 156 -62.88 -12.90 -44.98
C LEU A 156 -61.93 -13.26 -46.12
N ILE A 157 -60.95 -14.14 -45.90
CA ILE A 157 -60.04 -14.62 -46.96
C ILE A 157 -60.79 -15.52 -47.95
N GLY A 158 -61.74 -16.33 -47.49
CA GLY A 158 -62.59 -17.14 -48.37
C GLY A 158 -63.53 -16.34 -49.27
N TYR A 159 -63.93 -15.12 -48.86
CA TYR A 159 -64.87 -14.28 -49.61
C TYR A 159 -64.20 -13.42 -50.69
N VAL A 160 -62.91 -13.10 -50.54
CA VAL A 160 -62.14 -12.28 -51.49
C VAL A 160 -61.60 -13.09 -52.68
N SER A 161 -61.73 -14.43 -52.64
CA SER A 161 -61.15 -15.34 -53.65
C SER A 161 -62.17 -15.92 -54.64
N ASN A 162 -63.36 -15.31 -54.78
CA ASN A 162 -64.37 -15.59 -55.81
C ASN A 162 -64.66 -14.35 -56.65
#